data_AF-A0A9D7AK64-F1
#
_entry.id   AF-A0A9D7AK64-F1
#
_cell.length_a   1.000
_cell.length_b   1.000
_cell.length_c   1.000
_cell.angle_alpha   90.00
_cell.angle_beta   90.00
_cell.angle_gamma   90.00
#
_symmetry.space_group_name_H-M   'P 1'
#
loop_
_entity.id
_entity.type
_entity.pdbx_description
1 polymer ?
#
loop_
_entity_poly.entity_id
_entity_poly.type
_entity_poly.pdbx_seq_one_letter_code
_entity_poly.pdbx_strand_id
1 'polypeptide(L)'
;MRPVQNNRRSADLIAKQEQQFHQLASQFQEAMRKADYQKGKELAEATLRIMPRNQDVQASYALCLMRTGEYEKSYKLYKRLLKTAPLNQLPSTMIDGLTEVCGWLQRPEEVRRYGLMSLEEADKIFSAGKVYPLPTGNPPPFNPNNPQENVISFTLFGSAPRYCEAAVMNAIVSKDLFPDWECRFYLDDTVPQGVQERLSKAGANVIKVDEATRQALPALMWRFLVLDDPKVKRYIIRDADSLLSEREQAAINEWVNSDCWYHHIRDYFTHSELILAGLWGGCHNENLPSVIDATREYLSQQEAHKRFVDQYFLRQYIWPTVRQSVLSHDDIFGFHHAKPFPTHPPIRWKTNKFHVGSNASYQRVEVSSKLADGELQSWELTDENGVKQAEYRSVVHNGVWEEFLPFFTLDQINDKKLTIRNINTPEKA
;
A
#
# COMPACT_ATOMS: atom_id res chain seq x y z
N MET A 1 -52.68 38.29 -7.05
CA MET A 1 -51.25 38.08 -7.37
C MET A 1 -50.40 38.07 -6.10
N ARG A 2 -50.10 36.91 -5.52
CA ARG A 2 -48.91 36.69 -4.67
C ARG A 2 -48.42 35.24 -4.81
N PRO A 3 -47.56 34.94 -5.81
CA PRO A 3 -46.71 33.74 -5.74
C PRO A 3 -45.20 34.01 -5.90
N VAL A 4 -44.76 35.26 -6.17
CA VAL A 4 -43.36 35.53 -6.58
C VAL A 4 -42.37 35.65 -5.40
N GLN A 5 -42.80 36.12 -4.22
CA GLN A 5 -41.89 36.32 -3.07
C GLN A 5 -41.52 35.03 -2.32
N ASN A 6 -42.41 34.03 -2.27
CA ASN A 6 -42.11 32.75 -1.61
C ASN A 6 -41.11 31.91 -2.41
N ASN A 7 -41.22 31.90 -3.75
CA ASN A 7 -40.29 31.17 -4.61
C ASN A 7 -38.87 31.77 -4.64
N ARG A 8 -38.73 33.10 -4.45
CA ARG A 8 -37.40 33.73 -4.32
C ARG A 8 -36.73 33.42 -2.99
N ARG A 9 -37.47 33.50 -1.87
CA ARG A 9 -36.94 33.12 -0.53
C ARG A 9 -36.54 31.64 -0.45
N SER A 10 -37.27 30.74 -1.12
CA SER A 10 -36.89 29.32 -1.19
C SER A 10 -35.66 29.09 -2.06
N ALA A 11 -35.53 29.82 -3.19
CA ALA A 11 -34.35 29.74 -4.06
C ALA A 11 -33.09 30.28 -3.36
N ASP A 12 -33.19 31.40 -2.65
CA ASP A 12 -32.07 31.98 -1.89
C ASP A 12 -31.63 31.05 -0.74
N LEU A 13 -32.58 30.37 -0.08
CA LEU A 13 -32.28 29.39 0.96
C LEU A 13 -31.56 28.15 0.40
N ILE A 14 -32.02 27.64 -0.75
CA ILE A 14 -31.39 26.51 -1.45
C ILE A 14 -29.98 26.88 -1.90
N ALA A 15 -29.80 28.04 -2.54
CA ALA A 15 -28.48 28.52 -2.97
C ALA A 15 -27.51 28.69 -1.79
N LYS A 16 -28.00 29.17 -0.65
CA LYS A 16 -27.19 29.28 0.57
C LYS A 16 -26.80 27.91 1.15
N GLN A 17 -27.71 26.93 1.12
CA GLN A 17 -27.42 25.57 1.55
C GLN A 17 -26.41 24.87 0.62
N GLU A 18 -26.53 25.08 -0.70
CA GLU A 18 -25.56 24.58 -1.69
C GLU A 18 -24.18 25.20 -1.48
N GLN A 19 -24.10 26.51 -1.31
CA GLN A 19 -22.83 27.19 -1.03
C GLN A 19 -22.18 26.67 0.26
N GLN A 20 -22.97 26.51 1.32
CA GLN A 20 -22.50 25.96 2.59
C GLN A 20 -22.02 24.51 2.44
N PHE A 21 -22.72 23.69 1.66
CA PHE A 21 -22.33 22.32 1.36
C PHE A 21 -20.97 22.27 0.63
N HIS A 22 -20.78 23.08 -0.41
CA HIS A 22 -19.50 23.13 -1.14
C HIS A 22 -18.34 23.57 -0.25
N GLN A 23 -18.57 24.53 0.65
CA GLN A 23 -17.55 24.97 1.60
C GLN A 23 -17.16 23.85 2.58
N LEU A 24 -18.13 23.15 3.15
CA LEU A 24 -17.89 22.02 4.05
C LEU A 24 -17.18 20.87 3.34
N ALA A 25 -17.55 20.57 2.10
CA ALA A 25 -16.91 19.53 1.30
C ALA A 25 -15.43 19.86 1.03
N SER A 26 -15.10 21.11 0.68
CA SER A 26 -13.71 21.54 0.48
C SER A 26 -12.88 21.44 1.77
N GLN A 27 -13.43 21.88 2.91
CA GLN A 27 -12.76 21.74 4.21
C GLN A 27 -12.58 20.27 4.61
N PHE A 28 -13.56 19.43 4.29
CA PHE A 28 -13.49 17.99 4.57
C PHE A 28 -12.36 17.35 3.76
N GLN A 29 -12.28 17.62 2.46
CA GLN A 29 -11.19 17.13 1.61
C GLN A 29 -9.82 17.56 2.14
N GLU A 30 -9.71 18.80 2.62
CA GLU A 30 -8.48 19.31 3.22
C GLU A 30 -8.09 18.57 4.51
N ALA A 31 -9.06 18.34 5.40
CA ALA A 31 -8.84 17.57 6.62
C ALA A 31 -8.39 16.13 6.30
N MET A 32 -9.06 15.47 5.35
CA MET A 32 -8.71 14.12 4.91
C MET A 32 -7.31 14.06 4.28
N ARG A 33 -6.92 15.07 3.51
CA ARG A 33 -5.57 15.19 2.93
C ARG A 33 -4.48 15.30 4.00
N LYS A 34 -4.80 15.91 5.14
CA LYS A 34 -3.94 16.01 6.33
C LYS A 34 -4.07 14.84 7.30
N ALA A 35 -4.88 13.83 6.97
CA ALA A 35 -5.25 12.73 7.86
C ALA A 35 -5.84 13.20 9.22
N ASP A 36 -6.43 14.39 9.26
CA ASP A 36 -7.13 14.92 10.44
C ASP A 36 -8.56 14.36 10.47
N TYR A 37 -8.66 13.10 10.87
CA TYR A 37 -9.93 12.37 10.92
C TYR A 37 -10.89 12.92 11.97
N GLN A 38 -10.37 13.55 13.04
CA GLN A 38 -11.19 14.18 14.05
C GLN A 38 -11.89 15.42 13.46
N LYS A 39 -11.15 16.26 12.72
CA LYS A 39 -11.76 17.38 12.01
C LYS A 39 -12.68 16.91 10.88
N GLY A 40 -12.29 15.88 10.14
CA GLY A 40 -13.13 15.24 9.13
C GLY A 40 -14.47 14.77 9.70
N LYS A 41 -14.46 14.16 10.89
CA LYS A 41 -15.66 13.73 11.61
C LYS A 41 -16.62 14.90 11.90
N GLU A 42 -16.10 15.99 12.45
CA GLU A 42 -16.88 17.21 12.76
C GLU A 42 -17.51 17.83 11.50
N LEU A 43 -16.75 17.90 10.41
CA LEU A 43 -17.18 18.48 9.14
C LEU A 43 -18.24 17.60 8.46
N ALA A 44 -18.07 16.28 8.49
CA ALA A 44 -19.06 15.36 7.97
C ALA A 44 -20.36 15.40 8.80
N GLU A 45 -20.27 15.51 10.12
CA GLU A 45 -21.44 15.69 10.98
C GLU A 45 -22.19 17.00 10.67
N ALA A 46 -21.47 18.12 10.51
CA ALA A 46 -22.05 19.39 10.11
C ALA A 46 -22.74 19.30 8.74
N THR A 47 -22.13 18.60 7.79
CA THR A 47 -22.70 18.36 6.46
C THR A 47 -23.99 17.53 6.53
N LEU A 48 -24.02 16.49 7.37
CA LEU A 48 -25.20 15.63 7.55
C LEU A 48 -26.38 16.34 8.24
N ARG A 49 -26.15 17.44 8.97
CA ARG A 49 -27.25 18.28 9.48
C ARG A 49 -27.99 19.03 8.36
N ILE A 50 -27.31 19.31 7.25
CA ILE A 50 -27.87 19.98 6.07
C ILE A 50 -28.43 18.93 5.11
N MET A 51 -27.67 17.85 4.86
CA MET A 51 -28.00 16.78 3.90
C MET A 51 -28.01 15.40 4.58
N PRO A 52 -29.02 15.10 5.42
CA PRO A 52 -29.01 13.89 6.27
C PRO A 52 -29.05 12.57 5.50
N ARG A 53 -29.45 12.58 4.22
CA ARG A 53 -29.59 11.39 3.37
C ARG A 53 -28.44 11.23 2.36
N ASN A 54 -27.43 12.09 2.38
CA ASN A 54 -26.30 11.99 1.46
C ASN A 54 -25.43 10.76 1.83
N GLN A 55 -25.41 9.76 0.95
CA GLN A 55 -24.74 8.48 1.22
C GLN A 55 -23.21 8.59 1.22
N ASP A 56 -22.63 9.42 0.35
CA ASP A 56 -21.17 9.64 0.30
C ASP A 56 -20.66 10.28 1.59
N VAL A 57 -21.40 11.27 2.11
CA VAL A 57 -21.07 11.93 3.37
C VAL A 57 -21.25 10.96 4.54
N GLN A 58 -22.29 10.12 4.54
CA GLN A 58 -22.47 9.08 5.57
C GLN A 58 -21.32 8.06 5.55
N ALA A 59 -20.89 7.59 4.38
CA ALA A 59 -19.77 6.66 4.26
C ALA A 59 -18.44 7.31 4.70
N SER A 60 -18.23 8.57 4.34
CA SER A 60 -17.08 9.37 4.78
C SER A 60 -17.08 9.60 6.30
N TYR A 61 -18.24 9.87 6.89
CA TYR A 61 -18.40 9.99 8.34
C TYR A 61 -18.11 8.67 9.05
N ALA A 62 -18.59 7.53 8.51
CA ALA A 62 -18.29 6.20 9.03
C ALA A 62 -16.78 5.89 8.98
N LEU A 63 -16.08 6.31 7.93
CA LEU A 63 -14.62 6.20 7.83
C LEU A 63 -13.93 7.04 8.92
N CYS A 64 -14.33 8.30 9.11
CA CYS A 64 -13.77 9.14 10.17
C CYS A 64 -14.01 8.54 11.55
N LEU A 65 -15.22 8.04 11.84
CA LEU A 65 -15.54 7.33 13.09
C LEU A 65 -14.61 6.14 13.32
N MET A 66 -14.38 5.31 12.29
CA MET A 66 -13.47 4.18 12.36
C MET A 66 -12.03 4.64 12.66
N ARG A 67 -11.54 5.67 11.96
CA ARG A 67 -10.18 6.20 12.14
C ARG A 67 -9.98 6.88 13.50
N THR A 68 -11.04 7.37 14.15
CA THR A 68 -11.02 7.89 15.52
C THR A 68 -11.33 6.82 16.58
N GLY A 69 -11.38 5.53 16.23
CA GLY A 69 -11.58 4.42 17.17
C GLY A 69 -13.03 4.15 17.58
N GLU A 70 -14.01 4.84 16.99
CA GLU A 70 -15.45 4.67 17.27
C GLU A 70 -16.05 3.53 16.43
N TYR A 71 -15.42 2.34 16.49
CA TYR A 71 -15.70 1.21 15.59
C TYR A 71 -17.16 0.76 15.59
N GLU A 72 -17.80 0.64 16.76
CA GLU A 72 -19.21 0.23 16.85
C GLU A 72 -20.18 1.24 16.18
N LYS A 73 -19.87 2.54 16.24
CA LYS A 73 -20.70 3.55 15.55
C LYS A 73 -20.50 3.49 14.04
N SER A 74 -19.25 3.36 13.61
CA SER A 74 -18.90 3.18 12.19
C SER A 74 -19.59 1.94 11.60
N TYR A 75 -19.48 0.79 12.28
CA TYR A 75 -20.14 -0.45 11.90
C TYR A 75 -21.66 -0.30 11.75
N LYS A 76 -22.34 0.28 12.73
CA LYS A 76 -23.80 0.49 12.67
C LYS A 76 -24.21 1.39 11.51
N LEU A 77 -23.39 2.39 11.17
CA LEU A 77 -23.65 3.30 10.07
C LEU A 77 -23.46 2.60 8.72
N TYR A 78 -22.36 1.88 8.51
CA TYR A 78 -22.14 1.10 7.29
C TYR A 78 -23.21 0.02 7.10
N LYS A 79 -23.60 -0.71 8.15
CA LYS A 79 -24.69 -1.70 8.09
C LYS A 79 -26.05 -1.07 7.76
N ARG A 80 -26.27 0.20 8.14
CA ARG A 80 -27.48 0.94 7.78
C ARG A 80 -27.44 1.34 6.31
N LEU A 81 -26.32 1.88 5.84
CA LEU A 81 -26.10 2.23 4.42
C LEU A 81 -26.32 1.03 3.50
N LEU A 82 -25.76 -0.13 3.86
CA LEU A 82 -25.94 -1.37 3.10
C LEU A 82 -27.42 -1.78 2.94
N LYS A 83 -28.33 -1.31 3.83
CA LYS A 83 -29.77 -1.59 3.75
C LYS A 83 -30.57 -0.52 3.00
N THR A 84 -29.97 0.62 2.66
CA THR A 84 -30.71 1.77 2.11
C THR A 84 -30.86 1.76 0.60
N ALA A 85 -29.96 1.10 -0.12
CA ALA A 85 -29.96 1.02 -1.57
C ALA A 85 -29.24 -0.25 -2.06
N PRO A 86 -29.47 -0.69 -3.31
CA PRO A 86 -28.65 -1.71 -3.95
C PRO A 86 -27.16 -1.30 -4.01
N LEU A 87 -26.25 -2.29 -4.02
CA LEU A 87 -24.80 -2.06 -3.96
C LEU A 87 -24.27 -1.11 -5.04
N ASN A 88 -24.80 -1.21 -6.27
CA ASN A 88 -24.39 -0.37 -7.40
C ASN A 88 -24.78 1.12 -7.27
N GLN A 89 -25.60 1.47 -6.27
CA GLN A 89 -25.97 2.86 -5.96
C GLN A 89 -25.26 3.39 -4.72
N LEU A 90 -24.50 2.55 -4.02
CA LEU A 90 -23.78 2.92 -2.80
C LEU A 90 -22.36 3.39 -3.14
N PRO A 91 -21.72 4.16 -2.23
CA PRO A 91 -20.35 4.59 -2.44
C PRO A 91 -19.41 3.39 -2.62
N SER A 92 -18.52 3.46 -3.61
CA SER A 92 -17.69 2.32 -4.05
C SER A 92 -16.79 1.73 -2.96
N THR A 93 -16.32 2.55 -2.02
CA THR A 93 -15.44 2.12 -0.91
C THR A 93 -16.19 1.69 0.34
N MET A 94 -17.54 1.69 0.30
CA MET A 94 -18.35 1.46 1.49
C MET A 94 -18.23 0.01 2.00
N ILE A 95 -18.16 -0.96 1.10
CA ILE A 95 -18.02 -2.37 1.46
C ILE A 95 -16.63 -2.65 2.06
N ASP A 96 -15.59 -2.03 1.51
CA ASP A 96 -14.24 -2.10 2.07
C ASP A 96 -14.20 -1.51 3.49
N GLY A 97 -14.82 -0.34 3.68
CA GLY A 97 -14.95 0.28 5.01
C GLY A 97 -15.73 -0.60 6.01
N LEU A 98 -16.79 -1.27 5.56
CA LEU A 98 -17.55 -2.21 6.38
C LEU A 98 -16.72 -3.45 6.74
N THR A 99 -15.96 -3.98 5.78
CA THR A 99 -15.07 -5.13 5.98
C THR A 99 -13.99 -4.78 7.00
N GLU A 100 -13.36 -3.62 6.82
CA GLU A 100 -12.31 -3.13 7.71
C GLU A 100 -12.81 -2.95 9.14
N VAL A 101 -13.95 -2.30 9.35
CA VAL A 101 -14.49 -2.10 10.71
C VAL A 101 -14.90 -3.43 11.35
N CYS A 102 -15.35 -4.42 10.58
CA CYS A 102 -15.58 -5.77 11.10
C CYS A 102 -14.29 -6.44 11.57
N GLY A 103 -13.17 -6.18 10.88
CA GLY A 103 -11.84 -6.63 11.29
C GLY A 103 -11.41 -6.02 12.62
N TRP A 104 -11.55 -4.70 12.76
CA TRP A 104 -11.27 -4.01 14.04
C TRP A 104 -12.15 -4.49 15.19
N LEU A 105 -13.39 -4.90 14.92
CA LEU A 105 -14.32 -5.47 15.89
C LEU A 105 -14.14 -6.98 16.11
N GLN A 106 -13.13 -7.62 15.50
CA GLN A 106 -12.85 -9.05 15.61
C GLN A 106 -14.05 -9.94 15.22
N ARG A 107 -14.70 -9.62 14.09
CA ARG A 107 -15.88 -10.34 13.56
C ARG A 107 -15.51 -11.12 12.29
N PRO A 108 -14.82 -12.27 12.40
CA PRO A 108 -14.22 -12.96 11.25
C PRO A 108 -15.25 -13.40 10.19
N GLU A 109 -16.44 -13.85 10.61
CA GLU A 109 -17.50 -14.23 9.67
C GLU A 109 -18.02 -13.03 8.85
N GLU A 110 -18.14 -11.86 9.48
CA GLU A 110 -18.55 -10.63 8.80
C GLU A 110 -17.42 -10.09 7.90
N VAL A 111 -16.15 -10.20 8.33
CA VAL A 111 -14.98 -9.89 7.49
C VAL A 111 -15.01 -10.73 6.22
N ARG A 112 -15.13 -12.06 6.35
CA ARG A 112 -15.20 -12.98 5.20
C ARG A 112 -16.35 -12.59 4.27
N ARG A 113 -17.55 -12.42 4.83
CA ARG A 113 -18.76 -12.11 4.06
C ARG A 113 -18.63 -10.80 3.28
N TYR A 114 -18.22 -9.72 3.94
CA TYR A 114 -18.20 -8.40 3.32
C TYR A 114 -16.98 -8.20 2.44
N GLY A 115 -15.82 -8.76 2.79
CA GLY A 115 -14.65 -8.68 1.94
C GLY A 115 -14.81 -9.51 0.66
N LEU A 116 -15.41 -10.71 0.74
CA LEU A 116 -15.76 -11.48 -0.45
C LEU A 116 -16.74 -10.71 -1.35
N MET A 117 -17.77 -10.09 -0.76
CA MET A 117 -18.72 -9.26 -1.49
C MET A 117 -18.02 -8.07 -2.17
N SER A 118 -17.05 -7.41 -1.51
CA SER A 118 -16.28 -6.32 -2.12
C SER A 118 -15.51 -6.80 -3.36
N LEU A 119 -14.80 -7.92 -3.22
CA LEU A 119 -13.98 -8.51 -4.27
C LEU A 119 -14.82 -9.00 -5.45
N GLU A 120 -15.98 -9.63 -5.20
CA GLU A 120 -16.90 -10.08 -6.26
C GLU A 120 -17.52 -8.91 -7.04
N GLU A 121 -17.89 -7.81 -6.37
CA GLU A 121 -18.39 -6.63 -7.06
C GLU A 121 -17.29 -5.94 -7.88
N ALA A 122 -16.08 -5.83 -7.33
CA ALA A 122 -14.94 -5.33 -8.08
C ALA A 122 -14.65 -6.21 -9.32
N ASP A 123 -14.68 -7.54 -9.16
CA ASP A 123 -14.43 -8.48 -10.27
C ASP A 123 -15.45 -8.35 -11.39
N LYS A 124 -16.75 -8.22 -11.06
CA LYS A 124 -17.82 -8.01 -12.05
C LYS A 124 -17.58 -6.75 -12.90
N ILE A 125 -17.03 -5.71 -12.29
CA ILE A 125 -16.72 -4.45 -12.98
C ILE A 125 -15.47 -4.62 -13.85
N PHE A 126 -14.37 -5.05 -13.24
CA PHE A 126 -13.07 -4.91 -13.86
C PHE A 126 -12.70 -6.06 -14.79
N SER A 127 -13.27 -7.24 -14.62
CA SER A 127 -12.98 -8.36 -15.51
C SER A 127 -13.48 -8.22 -16.93
N ALA A 128 -14.37 -7.26 -17.19
CA ALA A 128 -14.79 -6.87 -18.53
C ALA A 128 -13.71 -6.01 -19.26
N GLY A 129 -12.60 -5.68 -18.58
CA GLY A 129 -11.47 -4.97 -19.16
C GLY A 129 -10.74 -5.77 -20.24
N LYS A 130 -9.75 -5.13 -20.89
CA LYS A 130 -8.97 -5.74 -21.96
C LYS A 130 -8.17 -6.94 -21.43
N VAL A 131 -8.41 -8.11 -22.02
CA VAL A 131 -7.74 -9.37 -21.68
C VAL A 131 -6.64 -9.64 -22.70
N TYR A 132 -5.44 -9.92 -22.22
CA TYR A 132 -4.33 -10.40 -23.05
C TYR A 132 -4.24 -11.92 -22.90
N PRO A 133 -4.04 -12.68 -24.00
CA PRO A 133 -3.96 -14.13 -23.94
C PRO A 133 -2.73 -14.56 -23.12
N LEU A 134 -2.87 -15.67 -22.40
CA LEU A 134 -1.71 -16.35 -21.82
C LEU A 134 -0.90 -17.02 -22.94
N PRO A 135 0.43 -17.10 -22.83
CA PRO A 135 1.22 -17.88 -23.76
C PRO A 135 0.80 -19.35 -23.78
N THR A 136 1.06 -20.04 -24.90
CA THR A 136 0.62 -21.41 -25.08
C THR A 136 1.40 -22.38 -24.19
N GLY A 137 0.69 -23.22 -23.43
CA GLY A 137 1.26 -24.27 -22.60
C GLY A 137 1.35 -23.89 -21.11
N ASN A 138 2.17 -24.63 -20.38
CA ASN A 138 2.40 -24.40 -18.96
C ASN A 138 3.33 -23.20 -18.74
N PRO A 139 3.28 -22.57 -17.55
CA PRO A 139 4.26 -21.55 -17.17
C PRO A 139 5.71 -22.04 -17.38
N PRO A 140 6.65 -21.16 -17.77
CA PRO A 140 8.05 -21.52 -17.98
C PRO A 140 8.61 -22.24 -16.75
N PRO A 141 9.46 -23.26 -16.84
CA PRO A 141 9.96 -23.98 -15.65
C PRO A 141 10.77 -23.06 -14.72
N PHE A 142 10.72 -23.33 -13.41
CA PHE A 142 11.52 -22.59 -12.43
C PHE A 142 12.98 -23.01 -12.51
N ASN A 143 13.89 -22.05 -12.54
CA ASN A 143 15.32 -22.32 -12.64
C ASN A 143 16.04 -21.87 -11.37
N PRO A 144 16.21 -22.75 -10.37
CA PRO A 144 16.85 -22.37 -9.11
C PRO A 144 18.35 -22.03 -9.29
N ASN A 145 18.97 -22.51 -10.36
CA ASN A 145 20.39 -22.28 -10.65
C ASN A 145 20.66 -20.94 -11.35
N ASN A 146 19.62 -20.16 -11.69
CA ASN A 146 19.76 -18.85 -12.30
C ASN A 146 18.80 -17.83 -11.67
N PRO A 147 19.14 -17.25 -10.49
CA PRO A 147 18.29 -16.29 -9.80
C PRO A 147 17.91 -15.05 -10.62
N GLN A 148 18.68 -14.69 -11.67
CA GLN A 148 18.34 -13.58 -12.58
C GLN A 148 17.06 -13.84 -13.39
N GLU A 149 16.63 -15.10 -13.50
CA GLU A 149 15.35 -15.48 -14.11
C GLU A 149 14.18 -15.42 -13.12
N ASN A 150 14.44 -15.30 -11.80
CA ASN A 150 13.44 -15.31 -10.73
C ASN A 150 13.60 -14.07 -9.84
N VAL A 151 12.82 -13.02 -10.09
CA VAL A 151 13.08 -11.72 -9.47
C VAL A 151 12.03 -11.36 -8.40
N ILE A 152 12.49 -10.98 -7.21
CA ILE A 152 11.66 -10.25 -6.24
C ILE A 152 11.87 -8.75 -6.47
N SER A 153 10.88 -8.09 -7.04
CA SER A 153 10.95 -6.71 -7.50
C SER A 153 10.39 -5.73 -6.48
N PHE A 154 11.17 -4.68 -6.23
CA PHE A 154 10.88 -3.58 -5.33
C PHE A 154 11.09 -2.23 -6.03
N THR A 155 10.39 -1.21 -5.54
CA THR A 155 10.69 0.19 -5.85
C THR A 155 11.14 0.88 -4.57
N LEU A 156 12.11 1.79 -4.67
CA LEU A 156 12.60 2.58 -3.54
C LEU A 156 12.92 4.01 -3.98
N PHE A 157 12.33 4.98 -3.30
CA PHE A 157 12.56 6.41 -3.52
C PHE A 157 12.39 7.16 -2.20
N GLY A 158 13.03 8.32 -2.10
CA GLY A 158 13.14 9.11 -0.89
C GLY A 158 14.14 8.55 0.12
N SER A 159 14.32 9.30 1.21
CA SER A 159 15.30 9.01 2.26
C SER A 159 14.68 8.54 3.57
N ALA A 160 13.37 8.28 3.61
CA ALA A 160 12.70 7.93 4.86
C ALA A 160 13.19 6.57 5.38
N PRO A 161 13.65 6.48 6.64
CA PRO A 161 14.26 5.27 7.19
C PRO A 161 13.28 4.08 7.24
N ARG A 162 11.97 4.34 7.36
CA ARG A 162 10.94 3.30 7.29
C ARG A 162 11.01 2.43 6.02
N TYR A 163 11.36 3.03 4.90
CA TYR A 163 11.49 2.33 3.62
C TYR A 163 12.91 1.82 3.41
N CYS A 164 13.91 2.66 3.70
CA CYS A 164 15.31 2.34 3.46
C CYS A 164 15.78 1.15 4.31
N GLU A 165 15.49 1.15 5.61
CA GLU A 165 15.91 0.07 6.50
C GLU A 165 15.14 -1.22 6.23
N ALA A 166 13.85 -1.14 5.90
CA ALA A 166 13.06 -2.32 5.54
C ALA A 166 13.52 -2.93 4.19
N ALA A 167 13.86 -2.11 3.21
CA ALA A 167 14.43 -2.56 1.94
C ALA A 167 15.74 -3.31 2.13
N VAL A 168 16.67 -2.75 2.93
CA VAL A 168 17.94 -3.42 3.26
C VAL A 168 17.69 -4.73 4.02
N MET A 169 16.75 -4.73 4.97
CA MET A 169 16.40 -5.94 5.69
C MET A 169 15.85 -7.02 4.76
N ASN A 170 14.97 -6.66 3.81
CA ASN A 170 14.45 -7.57 2.79
C ASN A 170 15.57 -8.20 1.94
N ALA A 171 16.54 -7.39 1.49
CA ALA A 171 17.70 -7.88 0.73
C ALA A 171 18.60 -8.83 1.56
N ILE A 172 18.65 -8.65 2.88
CA ILE A 172 19.41 -9.54 3.77
C ILE A 172 18.66 -10.87 3.97
N VAL A 173 17.38 -10.81 4.36
CA VAL A 173 16.63 -12.04 4.69
C VAL A 173 16.27 -12.88 3.46
N SER A 174 16.24 -12.27 2.27
CA SER A 174 15.98 -13.01 1.03
C SER A 174 17.06 -14.04 0.73
N LYS A 175 18.30 -13.86 1.19
CA LYS A 175 19.36 -14.88 1.00
C LYS A 175 19.02 -16.20 1.66
N ASP A 176 18.33 -16.16 2.80
CA ASP A 176 17.93 -17.35 3.54
C ASP A 176 16.57 -17.88 3.07
N LEU A 177 15.61 -16.97 2.81
CA LEU A 177 14.23 -17.33 2.46
C LEU A 177 14.06 -17.63 0.96
N PHE A 178 14.82 -16.99 0.09
CA PHE A 178 14.66 -17.06 -1.35
C PHE A 178 16.02 -17.11 -2.05
N PRO A 179 16.90 -18.09 -1.72
CA PRO A 179 18.25 -18.18 -2.29
C PRO A 179 18.24 -18.32 -3.82
N ASP A 180 17.16 -18.87 -4.37
CA ASP A 180 16.94 -19.11 -5.80
C ASP A 180 16.35 -17.89 -6.54
N TRP A 181 16.18 -16.76 -5.83
CA TRP A 181 15.61 -15.52 -6.35
C TRP A 181 16.58 -14.33 -6.18
N GLU A 182 16.56 -13.41 -7.15
CA GLU A 182 17.29 -12.15 -7.05
C GLU A 182 16.36 -11.04 -6.53
N CYS A 183 16.75 -10.35 -5.45
CA CYS A 183 16.10 -9.09 -5.10
C CYS A 183 16.56 -7.99 -6.05
N ARG A 184 15.60 -7.32 -6.69
CA ARG A 184 15.84 -6.19 -7.59
C ARG A 184 15.16 -4.93 -7.08
N PHE A 185 15.93 -3.86 -6.89
CA PHE A 185 15.43 -2.57 -6.43
C PHE A 185 15.56 -1.54 -7.56
N TYR A 186 14.43 -1.05 -8.05
CA TYR A 186 14.37 0.10 -8.93
C TYR A 186 14.35 1.38 -8.07
N LEU A 187 15.35 2.25 -8.23
CA LEU A 187 15.50 3.45 -7.41
C LEU A 187 16.03 4.66 -8.17
N ASP A 188 15.91 5.84 -7.56
CA ASP A 188 16.48 7.10 -8.05
C ASP A 188 17.57 7.65 -7.12
N ASP A 189 18.00 8.89 -7.34
CA ASP A 189 19.06 9.55 -6.56
C ASP A 189 18.57 10.15 -5.24
N THR A 190 17.27 10.10 -4.96
CA THR A 190 16.72 10.54 -3.66
C THR A 190 16.95 9.51 -2.55
N VAL A 191 17.30 8.27 -2.90
CA VAL A 191 17.70 7.22 -1.95
C VAL A 191 19.14 7.47 -1.48
N PRO A 192 19.42 7.54 -0.17
CA PRO A 192 20.77 7.80 0.34
C PRO A 192 21.81 6.80 -0.19
N GLN A 193 23.01 7.28 -0.54
CA GLN A 193 24.07 6.45 -1.11
C GLN A 193 24.43 5.25 -0.21
N GLY A 194 24.51 5.48 1.12
CA GLY A 194 24.78 4.39 2.07
C GLY A 194 23.71 3.29 2.07
N VAL A 195 22.45 3.60 1.73
CA VAL A 195 21.38 2.61 1.57
C VAL A 195 21.61 1.80 0.30
N GLN A 196 21.93 2.46 -0.82
CA GLN A 196 22.24 1.79 -2.08
C GLN A 196 23.44 0.83 -1.94
N GLU A 197 24.51 1.26 -1.26
CA GLU A 197 25.68 0.43 -0.97
C GLU A 197 25.33 -0.78 -0.10
N ARG A 198 24.47 -0.60 0.92
CA ARG A 198 23.99 -1.70 1.76
C ARG A 198 23.13 -2.70 1.00
N LEU A 199 22.28 -2.24 0.07
CA LEU A 199 21.52 -3.12 -0.83
C LEU A 199 22.45 -3.94 -1.73
N SER A 200 23.40 -3.30 -2.40
CA SER A 200 24.38 -3.99 -3.26
C SER A 200 25.25 -4.97 -2.47
N LYS A 201 25.70 -4.60 -1.25
CA LYS A 201 26.44 -5.48 -0.34
C LYS A 201 25.59 -6.67 0.13
N ALA A 202 24.29 -6.47 0.29
CA ALA A 202 23.31 -7.53 0.51
C ALA A 202 23.04 -8.36 -0.76
N GLY A 203 23.76 -8.16 -1.86
CA GLY A 203 23.63 -8.97 -3.08
C GLY A 203 22.40 -8.64 -3.92
N ALA A 204 21.73 -7.52 -3.65
CA ALA A 204 20.60 -7.09 -4.46
C ALA A 204 21.06 -6.45 -5.78
N ASN A 205 20.28 -6.65 -6.83
CA ASN A 205 20.41 -5.95 -8.09
C ASN A 205 19.78 -4.56 -7.98
N VAL A 206 20.62 -3.52 -7.96
CA VAL A 206 20.19 -2.13 -7.82
C VAL A 206 20.14 -1.47 -9.20
N ILE A 207 18.95 -1.08 -9.64
CA ILE A 207 18.71 -0.44 -10.94
C ILE A 207 18.37 1.03 -10.72
N LYS A 208 19.22 1.91 -11.25
CA LYS A 208 18.95 3.34 -11.34
C LYS A 208 17.93 3.60 -12.44
N VAL A 209 16.76 4.14 -12.07
CA VAL A 209 15.70 4.51 -13.02
C VAL A 209 16.10 5.79 -13.73
N ASP A 210 16.25 5.71 -15.05
CA ASP A 210 16.64 6.84 -15.89
C ASP A 210 15.56 7.94 -15.91
N GLU A 211 15.96 9.14 -16.32
CA GLU A 211 15.07 10.32 -16.34
C GLU A 211 13.82 10.12 -17.23
N ALA A 212 13.96 9.46 -18.39
CA ALA A 212 12.83 9.26 -19.29
C ALA A 212 11.79 8.33 -18.65
N THR A 213 12.24 7.26 -17.99
CA THR A 213 11.38 6.36 -17.24
C THR A 213 10.74 7.05 -16.03
N ARG A 214 11.48 7.91 -15.31
CA ARG A 214 10.94 8.69 -14.18
C ARG A 214 9.86 9.69 -14.60
N GLN A 215 9.95 10.25 -15.81
CA GLN A 215 8.92 11.12 -16.38
C GLN A 215 7.70 10.33 -16.86
N ALA A 216 7.91 9.10 -17.34
CA ALA A 216 6.84 8.24 -17.87
C ALA A 216 6.05 7.50 -16.79
N LEU A 217 6.69 7.16 -15.66
CA LEU A 217 6.10 6.31 -14.62
C LEU A 217 6.18 6.95 -13.23
N PRO A 218 5.07 7.00 -12.48
CA PRO A 218 5.09 7.24 -11.04
C PRO A 218 6.00 6.23 -10.33
N ALA A 219 6.70 6.67 -9.29
CA ALA A 219 7.72 5.84 -8.63
C ALA A 219 7.19 4.52 -8.04
N LEU A 220 5.93 4.51 -7.60
CA LEU A 220 5.24 3.29 -7.14
C LEU A 220 5.16 2.19 -8.21
N MET A 221 5.23 2.56 -9.50
CA MET A 221 5.10 1.63 -10.62
C MET A 221 6.46 1.08 -11.11
N TRP A 222 7.60 1.61 -10.68
CA TRP A 222 8.91 1.14 -11.17
C TRP A 222 9.16 -0.34 -10.90
N ARG A 223 8.62 -0.88 -9.80
CA ARG A 223 8.66 -2.32 -9.51
C ARG A 223 7.96 -3.19 -10.56
N PHE A 224 7.05 -2.62 -11.35
CA PHE A 224 6.41 -3.34 -12.44
C PHE A 224 7.29 -3.43 -13.69
N LEU A 225 8.36 -2.64 -13.81
CA LEU A 225 9.29 -2.73 -14.95
C LEU A 225 9.88 -4.13 -15.15
N VAL A 226 9.86 -4.98 -14.12
CA VAL A 226 10.24 -6.39 -14.21
C VAL A 226 9.37 -7.20 -15.18
N LEU A 227 8.11 -6.79 -15.42
CA LEU A 227 7.21 -7.43 -16.40
C LEU A 227 7.76 -7.32 -17.82
N ASP A 228 8.43 -6.21 -18.13
CA ASP A 228 8.98 -5.89 -19.46
C ASP A 228 10.34 -6.55 -19.71
N ASP A 229 10.95 -7.19 -18.70
CA ASP A 229 12.27 -7.82 -18.84
C ASP A 229 12.13 -9.26 -19.39
N PRO A 230 12.47 -9.53 -20.66
CA PRO A 230 12.30 -10.86 -21.27
C PRO A 230 13.26 -11.91 -20.72
N LYS A 231 14.27 -11.52 -19.92
CA LYS A 231 15.16 -12.47 -19.27
C LYS A 231 14.57 -13.01 -17.97
N VAL A 232 13.64 -12.29 -17.36
CA VAL A 232 12.95 -12.72 -16.15
C VAL A 232 11.85 -13.68 -16.56
N LYS A 233 11.84 -14.90 -16.04
CA LYS A 233 10.79 -15.90 -16.30
C LYS A 233 9.69 -15.86 -15.26
N ARG A 234 10.06 -15.55 -14.01
CA ARG A 234 9.13 -15.35 -12.89
C ARG A 234 9.50 -14.12 -12.10
N TYR A 235 8.48 -13.39 -11.66
CA TYR A 235 8.64 -12.26 -10.78
C TYR A 235 7.64 -12.29 -9.63
N ILE A 236 8.03 -11.68 -8.52
CA ILE A 236 7.19 -11.39 -7.38
C ILE A 236 7.33 -9.90 -7.10
N ILE A 237 6.23 -9.20 -6.86
CA ILE A 237 6.22 -7.78 -6.55
C ILE A 237 6.00 -7.58 -5.06
N ARG A 238 6.82 -6.73 -4.44
CA ARG A 238 6.75 -6.42 -3.00
C ARG A 238 6.82 -4.92 -2.71
N ASP A 239 6.14 -4.51 -1.65
CA ASP A 239 6.35 -3.21 -1.02
C ASP A 239 7.66 -3.26 -0.22
N ALA A 240 8.47 -2.21 -0.28
CA ALA A 240 9.77 -2.16 0.40
C ALA A 240 9.66 -2.22 1.93
N ASP A 241 8.55 -1.72 2.49
CA ASP A 241 8.23 -1.73 3.93
C ASP A 241 7.48 -2.99 4.39
N SER A 242 7.28 -3.98 3.51
CA SER A 242 6.71 -5.29 3.86
C SER A 242 7.82 -6.34 3.92
N LEU A 243 8.03 -6.91 5.11
CA LEU A 243 9.13 -7.87 5.31
C LEU A 243 8.80 -9.27 4.81
N LEU A 244 9.73 -9.86 4.05
CA LEU A 244 9.66 -11.24 3.58
C LEU A 244 9.60 -12.24 4.74
N SER A 245 8.82 -13.30 4.60
CA SER A 245 8.62 -14.30 5.67
C SER A 245 8.53 -15.75 5.19
N GLU A 246 8.66 -16.67 6.14
CA GLU A 246 8.50 -18.12 5.96
C GLU A 246 7.11 -18.48 5.41
N ARG A 247 6.07 -17.73 5.81
CA ARG A 247 4.70 -17.97 5.38
C ARG A 247 4.50 -17.69 3.89
N GLU A 248 5.02 -16.57 3.40
CA GLU A 248 4.94 -16.28 1.97
C GLU A 248 5.89 -17.15 1.15
N GLN A 249 7.05 -17.55 1.69
CA GLN A 249 7.94 -18.51 1.04
C GLN A 249 7.21 -19.81 0.72
N ALA A 250 6.46 -20.36 1.68
CA ALA A 250 5.67 -21.57 1.47
C ALA A 250 4.58 -21.38 0.40
N ALA A 251 3.86 -20.25 0.43
CA ALA A 251 2.84 -19.92 -0.57
C ALA A 251 3.41 -19.72 -1.99
N ILE A 252 4.58 -19.09 -2.09
CA ILE A 252 5.32 -18.90 -3.35
C ILE A 252 5.81 -20.24 -3.87
N ASN A 253 6.35 -21.11 -3.01
CA ASN A 253 6.80 -22.43 -3.41
C ASN A 253 5.64 -23.31 -3.92
N GLU A 254 4.45 -23.23 -3.31
CA GLU A 254 3.26 -23.91 -3.85
C GLU A 254 2.91 -23.39 -5.26
N TRP A 255 2.95 -22.06 -5.47
CA TRP A 255 2.71 -21.47 -6.78
C TRP A 255 3.74 -21.88 -7.83
N VAL A 256 5.03 -21.83 -7.49
CA VAL A 256 6.13 -22.22 -8.38
C VAL A 256 5.96 -23.64 -8.89
N ASN A 257 5.37 -24.53 -8.08
CA ASN A 257 5.10 -25.93 -8.41
C ASN A 257 3.69 -26.18 -9.00
N SER A 258 2.96 -25.13 -9.33
CA SER A 258 1.62 -25.20 -9.93
C SER A 258 1.64 -24.89 -11.43
N ASP A 259 0.52 -25.16 -12.11
CA ASP A 259 0.31 -24.76 -13.51
C ASP A 259 -0.24 -23.32 -13.64
N CYS A 260 -0.27 -22.54 -12.55
CA CYS A 260 -0.80 -21.18 -12.56
C CYS A 260 0.24 -20.15 -13.03
N TRP A 261 -0.14 -19.29 -13.97
CA TRP A 261 0.72 -18.24 -14.51
C TRP A 261 1.00 -17.11 -13.50
N TYR A 262 0.06 -16.86 -12.60
CA TYR A 262 0.12 -15.77 -11.64
C TYR A 262 -0.12 -16.25 -10.20
N HIS A 263 0.33 -15.44 -9.24
CA HIS A 263 0.17 -15.66 -7.81
C HIS A 263 -0.36 -14.42 -7.13
N HIS A 264 -1.20 -14.63 -6.12
CA HIS A 264 -1.70 -13.55 -5.28
C HIS A 264 -1.82 -13.99 -3.82
N ILE A 265 -1.58 -13.06 -2.90
CA ILE A 265 -1.66 -13.29 -1.45
C ILE A 265 -2.59 -12.26 -0.80
N ARG A 266 -3.49 -12.73 0.08
CA ARG A 266 -4.26 -11.91 1.03
C ARG A 266 -4.05 -12.48 2.43
N ASP A 267 -3.57 -11.64 3.36
CA ASP A 267 -3.24 -12.10 4.72
C ASP A 267 -3.73 -11.15 5.83
N TYR A 268 -4.57 -10.17 5.47
CA TYR A 268 -5.14 -9.25 6.44
C TYR A 268 -6.54 -8.79 6.05
N PHE A 269 -7.36 -8.39 7.03
CA PHE A 269 -8.76 -8.06 6.78
C PHE A 269 -8.95 -6.79 5.92
N THR A 270 -7.90 -6.00 5.68
CA THR A 270 -7.93 -4.86 4.74
C THR A 270 -7.39 -5.22 3.35
N HIS A 271 -7.03 -6.48 3.10
CA HIS A 271 -6.50 -6.95 1.82
C HIS A 271 -7.63 -7.24 0.81
N SER A 272 -8.59 -6.31 0.68
CA SER A 272 -9.82 -6.45 -0.12
C SER A 272 -9.75 -5.90 -1.54
N GLU A 273 -8.55 -5.74 -2.11
CA GLU A 273 -8.34 -5.35 -3.52
C GLU A 273 -8.16 -6.59 -4.42
N LEU A 274 -8.52 -6.47 -5.71
CA LEU A 274 -8.40 -7.57 -6.69
C LEU A 274 -6.95 -8.04 -6.86
N ILE A 275 -6.01 -7.10 -6.91
CA ILE A 275 -4.57 -7.35 -6.84
C ILE A 275 -3.96 -6.32 -5.89
N LEU A 276 -3.29 -6.81 -4.85
CA LEU A 276 -2.52 -5.96 -3.94
C LEU A 276 -1.16 -5.66 -4.57
N ALA A 277 -0.83 -4.38 -4.72
CA ALA A 277 0.31 -3.96 -5.52
C ALA A 277 1.66 -4.52 -5.06
N GLY A 278 1.81 -4.81 -3.76
CA GLY A 278 2.98 -5.44 -3.18
C GLY A 278 2.81 -6.92 -2.80
N LEU A 279 1.75 -7.62 -3.24
CA LEU A 279 1.47 -9.01 -2.81
C LEU A 279 1.05 -9.93 -3.96
N TRP A 280 1.68 -9.79 -5.12
CA TRP A 280 1.38 -10.61 -6.29
C TRP A 280 2.65 -10.99 -7.04
N GLY A 281 2.54 -11.93 -7.97
CA GLY A 281 3.62 -12.39 -8.82
C GLY A 281 3.09 -12.99 -10.11
N GLY A 282 3.99 -13.22 -11.06
CA GLY A 282 3.64 -13.73 -12.38
C GLY A 282 4.81 -14.33 -13.12
N CYS A 283 4.49 -15.03 -14.19
CA CYS A 283 5.44 -15.43 -15.20
C CYS A 283 5.49 -14.38 -16.32
N HIS A 284 6.62 -14.28 -17.01
CA HIS A 284 6.73 -13.39 -18.18
C HIS A 284 5.71 -13.79 -19.25
N ASN A 285 4.96 -12.81 -19.73
CA ASN A 285 3.92 -12.98 -20.75
C ASN A 285 4.18 -11.96 -21.86
N GLU A 286 4.69 -12.42 -22.99
CA GLU A 286 5.03 -11.56 -24.13
C GLU A 286 3.81 -10.88 -24.78
N ASN A 287 2.58 -11.32 -24.46
CA ASN A 287 1.36 -10.70 -24.96
C ASN A 287 0.94 -9.46 -24.15
N LEU A 288 1.51 -9.25 -22.97
CA LEU A 288 1.25 -8.04 -22.19
C LEU A 288 1.89 -6.82 -22.88
N PRO A 289 1.22 -5.65 -22.86
CA PRO A 289 1.83 -4.41 -23.32
C PRO A 289 2.98 -4.02 -22.40
N SER A 290 3.93 -3.22 -22.89
CA SER A 290 4.92 -2.60 -22.02
C SER A 290 4.22 -1.85 -20.89
N VAL A 291 4.76 -1.96 -19.67
CA VAL A 291 4.29 -1.24 -18.49
C VAL A 291 4.25 0.26 -18.74
N ILE A 292 5.22 0.81 -19.46
CA ILE A 292 5.27 2.24 -19.81
C ILE A 292 4.06 2.63 -20.67
N ASP A 293 3.78 1.86 -21.72
CA ASP A 293 2.68 2.15 -22.64
C ASP A 293 1.32 1.96 -21.97
N ALA A 294 1.14 0.87 -21.22
CA ALA A 294 -0.08 0.61 -20.47
C ALA A 294 -0.33 1.68 -19.40
N THR A 295 0.72 2.14 -18.71
CA THR A 295 0.60 3.22 -17.73
C THR A 295 0.26 4.55 -18.41
N ARG A 296 0.83 4.83 -19.59
CA ARG A 296 0.51 6.04 -20.35
C ARG A 296 -0.96 6.07 -20.78
N GLU A 297 -1.48 4.94 -21.27
CA GLU A 297 -2.91 4.79 -21.60
C GLU A 297 -3.79 4.97 -20.36
N TYR A 298 -3.42 4.34 -19.25
CA TYR A 298 -4.11 4.48 -17.97
C TYR A 298 -4.16 5.93 -17.48
N LEU A 299 -3.03 6.64 -17.49
CA LEU A 299 -2.93 8.02 -17.01
C LEU A 299 -3.45 9.06 -18.02
N SER A 300 -3.71 8.69 -19.28
CA SER A 300 -4.39 9.59 -20.22
C SER A 300 -5.88 9.73 -19.93
N GLN A 301 -6.46 8.79 -19.17
CA GLN A 301 -7.89 8.78 -18.84
C GLN A 301 -8.19 9.38 -17.47
N GLN A 302 -7.17 9.60 -16.62
CA GLN A 302 -7.34 10.05 -15.25
C GLN A 302 -6.04 10.57 -14.63
N GLU A 303 -6.17 11.43 -13.61
CA GLU A 303 -5.02 11.86 -12.83
C GLU A 303 -4.45 10.70 -11.98
N ALA A 304 -3.12 10.69 -11.83
CA ALA A 304 -2.43 9.72 -11.00
C ALA A 304 -2.81 9.88 -9.52
N HIS A 305 -3.51 8.89 -8.96
CA HIS A 305 -3.81 8.89 -7.53
C HIS A 305 -2.52 8.76 -6.70
N LYS A 306 -2.18 9.78 -5.91
CA LYS A 306 -0.90 9.89 -5.18
C LYS A 306 -0.46 8.63 -4.43
N ARG A 307 -1.42 7.85 -3.89
CA ARG A 307 -1.16 6.68 -3.04
C ARG A 307 -1.51 5.33 -3.67
N PHE A 308 -2.41 5.31 -4.64
CA PHE A 308 -3.05 4.06 -5.11
C PHE A 308 -3.00 3.93 -6.63
N VAL A 309 -2.16 4.72 -7.29
CA VAL A 309 -2.01 4.71 -8.75
C VAL A 309 -1.70 3.31 -9.28
N ASP A 310 -0.87 2.57 -8.55
CA ASP A 310 -0.45 1.20 -8.86
C ASP A 310 -1.56 0.17 -8.61
N GLN A 311 -2.26 0.23 -7.46
CA GLN A 311 -3.40 -0.65 -7.17
C GLN A 311 -4.54 -0.47 -8.19
N TYR A 312 -4.86 0.78 -8.52
CA TYR A 312 -5.90 1.11 -9.48
C TYR A 312 -5.51 0.73 -10.91
N PHE A 313 -4.22 0.85 -11.26
CA PHE A 313 -3.69 0.31 -12.51
C PHE A 313 -3.88 -1.22 -12.57
N LEU A 314 -3.45 -1.93 -11.52
CA LEU A 314 -3.51 -3.39 -11.49
C LEU A 314 -4.93 -3.92 -11.61
N ARG A 315 -5.90 -3.36 -10.86
CA ARG A 315 -7.30 -3.82 -10.95
C ARG A 315 -7.92 -3.56 -12.32
N GLN A 316 -7.55 -2.48 -13.01
CA GLN A 316 -8.17 -2.09 -14.29
C GLN A 316 -7.50 -2.75 -15.50
N TYR A 317 -6.16 -2.79 -15.52
CA TYR A 317 -5.36 -3.16 -16.71
C TYR A 317 -4.75 -4.56 -16.61
N ILE A 318 -4.51 -5.08 -15.40
CA ILE A 318 -3.78 -6.33 -15.20
C ILE A 318 -4.69 -7.46 -14.73
N TRP A 319 -5.64 -7.18 -13.83
CA TRP A 319 -6.59 -8.17 -13.32
C TRP A 319 -7.36 -8.96 -14.40
N PRO A 320 -7.88 -8.35 -15.49
CA PRO A 320 -8.58 -9.11 -16.55
C PRO A 320 -7.72 -10.24 -17.13
N THR A 321 -6.40 -10.03 -17.19
CA THR A 321 -5.45 -11.02 -17.68
C THR A 321 -5.04 -12.01 -16.59
N VAL A 322 -4.69 -11.52 -15.41
CA VAL A 322 -4.23 -12.33 -14.28
C VAL A 322 -5.26 -13.37 -13.86
N ARG A 323 -6.55 -13.00 -13.85
CA ARG A 323 -7.64 -13.89 -13.41
C ARG A 323 -7.81 -15.15 -14.25
N GLN A 324 -7.23 -15.20 -15.45
CA GLN A 324 -7.28 -16.39 -16.32
C GLN A 324 -6.52 -17.59 -15.72
N SER A 325 -5.48 -17.36 -14.93
CA SER A 325 -4.65 -18.42 -14.33
C SER A 325 -3.89 -17.89 -13.12
N VAL A 326 -4.56 -17.91 -11.96
CA VAL A 326 -4.01 -17.39 -10.70
C VAL A 326 -4.16 -18.41 -9.58
N LEU A 327 -3.06 -18.66 -8.84
CA LEU A 327 -3.11 -19.31 -7.54
C LEU A 327 -3.19 -18.23 -6.45
N SER A 328 -4.30 -18.19 -5.73
CA SER A 328 -4.51 -17.24 -4.63
C SER A 328 -4.38 -17.94 -3.28
N HIS A 329 -3.61 -17.36 -2.36
CA HIS A 329 -3.57 -17.78 -0.95
C HIS A 329 -4.27 -16.73 -0.08
N ASP A 330 -5.33 -17.15 0.61
CA ASP A 330 -6.24 -16.29 1.37
C ASP A 330 -7.02 -17.14 2.41
N ASP A 331 -6.72 -16.94 3.69
CA ASP A 331 -7.45 -17.57 4.80
C ASP A 331 -8.72 -16.79 5.22
N ILE A 332 -8.99 -15.63 4.59
CA ILE A 332 -9.91 -14.62 5.10
C ILE A 332 -11.17 -14.55 4.25
N PHE A 333 -11.06 -14.28 2.94
CA PHE A 333 -12.21 -13.96 2.10
C PHE A 333 -12.66 -15.17 1.27
N GLY A 334 -11.71 -15.94 0.75
CA GLY A 334 -12.00 -17.10 -0.11
C GLY A 334 -12.46 -16.72 -1.52
N PHE A 335 -11.97 -15.59 -2.01
CA PHE A 335 -12.29 -15.07 -3.34
C PHE A 335 -11.54 -15.82 -4.45
N HIS A 336 -12.19 -16.03 -5.61
CA HIS A 336 -11.57 -16.61 -6.80
C HIS A 336 -10.84 -17.95 -6.58
N HIS A 337 -11.51 -18.90 -5.91
CA HIS A 337 -10.98 -20.23 -5.58
C HIS A 337 -9.68 -20.20 -4.74
N ALA A 338 -9.51 -19.17 -3.92
CA ALA A 338 -8.33 -19.08 -3.07
C ALA A 338 -8.22 -20.25 -2.10
N LYS A 339 -6.98 -20.61 -1.79
CA LYS A 339 -6.60 -21.68 -0.88
C LYS A 339 -6.10 -21.12 0.45
N PRO A 340 -6.16 -21.91 1.52
CA PRO A 340 -5.44 -21.61 2.75
C PRO A 340 -3.93 -21.52 2.51
N PHE A 341 -3.21 -20.84 3.41
CA PHE A 341 -1.74 -20.85 3.35
C PHE A 341 -1.17 -22.27 3.58
N PRO A 342 -0.10 -22.67 2.88
CA PRO A 342 0.54 -23.94 3.12
C PRO A 342 1.23 -23.96 4.50
N THR A 343 1.55 -25.16 5.00
CA THR A 343 2.34 -25.29 6.23
C THR A 343 3.72 -24.66 6.04
N HIS A 344 4.17 -23.91 7.04
CA HIS A 344 5.44 -23.20 7.00
C HIS A 344 6.16 -23.25 8.36
N PRO A 345 7.49 -23.05 8.39
CA PRO A 345 8.23 -22.84 9.65
C PRO A 345 7.73 -21.59 10.40
N PRO A 346 7.98 -21.48 11.72
CA PRO A 346 7.59 -20.29 12.48
C PRO A 346 8.11 -19.00 11.85
N ILE A 347 7.24 -17.99 11.79
CA ILE A 347 7.59 -16.68 11.24
C ILE A 347 8.67 -16.03 12.11
N ARG A 348 9.75 -15.54 11.47
CA ARG A 348 10.88 -14.89 12.16
C ARG A 348 10.52 -13.57 12.85
N TRP A 349 9.52 -12.86 12.33
CA TRP A 349 9.08 -11.56 12.80
C TRP A 349 8.16 -11.68 14.02
N LYS A 350 8.72 -11.57 15.21
CA LYS A 350 8.03 -11.79 16.49
C LYS A 350 7.22 -10.58 16.95
N THR A 351 6.24 -10.17 16.16
CA THR A 351 5.28 -9.11 16.52
C THR A 351 3.85 -9.58 16.27
N ASN A 352 2.93 -9.25 17.18
CA ASN A 352 1.51 -9.59 17.05
C ASN A 352 0.79 -8.81 15.93
N LYS A 353 1.48 -7.84 15.31
CA LYS A 353 1.00 -7.07 14.17
C LYS A 353 1.42 -7.65 12.83
N PHE A 354 2.28 -8.68 12.83
CA PHE A 354 2.79 -9.23 11.59
C PHE A 354 1.70 -9.99 10.82
N HIS A 355 1.64 -9.70 9.53
CA HIS A 355 0.97 -10.48 8.50
C HIS A 355 1.76 -10.28 7.20
N VAL A 356 1.61 -11.16 6.22
CA VAL A 356 2.27 -10.98 4.91
C VAL A 356 1.76 -9.68 4.28
N GLY A 357 2.67 -8.73 4.03
CA GLY A 357 2.35 -7.38 3.54
C GLY A 357 2.12 -6.32 4.62
N SER A 358 2.35 -6.65 5.89
CA SER A 358 2.27 -5.66 6.97
C SER A 358 3.40 -4.64 6.88
N ASN A 359 3.07 -3.36 7.11
CA ASN A 359 4.07 -2.29 7.23
C ASN A 359 4.96 -2.52 8.46
N ALA A 360 6.27 -2.65 8.26
CA ALA A 360 7.25 -2.87 9.32
C ALA A 360 7.45 -1.66 10.25
N SER A 361 7.08 -0.45 9.83
CA SER A 361 7.36 0.82 10.52
C SER A 361 6.10 1.51 11.03
N TYR A 362 5.47 0.88 12.03
CA TYR A 362 4.25 1.38 12.67
C TYR A 362 4.49 2.16 13.97
N GLN A 363 5.75 2.37 14.38
CA GLN A 363 6.14 3.10 15.59
C GLN A 363 7.00 4.31 15.24
N ARG A 364 6.79 5.40 15.98
CA ARG A 364 7.48 6.67 15.79
C ARG A 364 8.53 6.86 16.89
N VAL A 365 9.70 7.37 16.51
CA VAL A 365 10.69 7.92 17.44
C VAL A 365 10.59 9.43 17.41
N GLU A 366 10.85 10.04 18.56
CA GLU A 366 10.95 11.48 18.73
C GLU A 366 12.26 11.75 19.46
N VAL A 367 13.09 12.63 18.90
CA VAL A 367 14.41 12.94 19.46
C VAL A 367 14.58 14.45 19.49
N SER A 368 15.02 14.95 20.64
CA SER A 368 15.28 16.38 20.81
C SER A 368 16.39 16.87 19.89
N SER A 369 16.18 18.03 19.29
CA SER A 369 17.15 18.75 18.48
C SER A 369 17.43 20.12 19.09
N LYS A 370 18.65 20.62 18.87
CA LYS A 370 19.02 22.00 19.23
C LYS A 370 18.91 22.95 18.03
N LEU A 371 18.62 22.41 16.85
CA LEU A 371 18.44 23.17 15.62
C LEU A 371 17.09 23.90 15.64
N ALA A 372 16.97 24.96 14.83
CA ALA A 372 15.75 25.72 14.72
C ALA A 372 14.65 24.96 13.95
N ASP A 373 13.39 25.35 14.16
CA ASP A 373 12.27 24.80 13.43
C ASP A 373 12.44 24.99 11.91
N GLY A 374 12.26 23.91 11.15
CA GLY A 374 12.48 23.86 9.70
C GLY A 374 13.89 23.45 9.28
N GLU A 375 14.87 23.42 10.19
CA GLU A 375 16.22 22.93 9.89
C GLU A 375 16.28 21.40 9.80
N LEU A 376 17.26 20.89 9.04
CA LEU A 376 17.49 19.46 8.87
C LEU A 376 18.51 18.95 9.90
N GLN A 377 18.05 18.18 10.89
CA GLN A 377 18.93 17.46 11.80
C GLN A 377 19.47 16.21 11.11
N SER A 378 20.80 16.15 10.93
CA SER A 378 21.49 14.91 10.56
C SER A 378 21.64 14.01 11.79
N TRP A 379 21.39 12.71 11.64
CA TRP A 379 21.47 11.75 12.73
C TRP A 379 21.89 10.36 12.22
N GLU A 380 22.44 9.54 13.11
CA GLU A 380 22.96 8.22 12.78
C GLU A 380 22.44 7.13 13.73
N LEU A 381 22.41 5.90 13.20
CA LEU A 381 22.34 4.67 14.00
C LEU A 381 23.76 4.15 14.18
N THR A 382 24.16 3.93 15.43
CA THR A 382 25.47 3.36 15.79
C THR A 382 25.28 2.06 16.56
N ASP A 383 26.18 1.09 16.36
CA ASP A 383 26.20 -0.13 17.17
C ASP A 383 26.82 0.10 18.56
N GLU A 384 26.90 -0.96 19.35
CA GLU A 384 27.49 -0.95 20.70
C GLU A 384 28.97 -0.53 20.73
N ASN A 385 29.69 -0.66 19.62
CA ASN A 385 31.09 -0.26 19.47
C ASN A 385 31.22 1.18 18.93
N GLY A 386 30.10 1.88 18.72
CA GLY A 386 30.07 3.21 18.13
C GLY A 386 30.29 3.24 16.62
N VAL A 387 30.21 2.09 15.94
CA VAL A 387 30.35 2.01 14.49
C VAL A 387 29.03 2.41 13.84
N LYS A 388 29.08 3.36 12.92
CA LYS A 388 27.92 3.85 12.15
C LYS A 388 27.33 2.75 11.27
N GLN A 389 26.04 2.48 11.45
CA GLN A 389 25.26 1.50 10.70
C GLN A 389 24.39 2.15 9.63
N ALA A 390 23.86 3.35 9.90
CA ALA A 390 23.05 4.13 8.97
C ALA A 390 23.08 5.62 9.33
N GLU A 391 22.74 6.48 8.37
CA GLU A 391 22.69 7.93 8.53
C GLU A 391 21.49 8.49 7.76
N TYR A 392 20.80 9.45 8.38
CA TYR A 392 19.58 10.06 7.88
C TYR A 392 19.50 11.54 8.24
N ARG A 393 18.52 12.23 7.66
CA ARG A 393 18.20 13.63 7.96
C ARG A 393 16.70 13.80 8.13
N SER A 394 16.31 14.53 9.15
CA SER A 394 14.89 14.78 9.48
C SER A 394 14.67 16.24 9.80
N VAL A 395 13.51 16.77 9.40
CA VAL A 395 13.14 18.17 9.65
C VAL A 395 12.77 18.34 11.12
N VAL A 396 13.30 19.40 11.74
CA VAL A 396 12.97 19.76 13.12
C VAL A 396 11.68 20.57 13.18
N HIS A 397 10.80 20.22 14.11
CA HIS A 397 9.58 20.95 14.42
C HIS A 397 9.35 20.97 15.93
N ASN A 398 9.12 22.15 16.51
CA ASN A 398 9.00 22.38 17.95
C ASN A 398 10.18 21.78 18.76
N GLY A 399 11.41 21.93 18.27
CA GLY A 399 12.62 21.46 18.96
C GLY A 399 12.83 19.93 19.00
N VAL A 400 12.05 19.16 18.23
CA VAL A 400 12.25 17.71 18.04
C VAL A 400 12.24 17.37 16.56
N TRP A 401 12.82 16.23 16.19
CA TRP A 401 12.52 15.58 14.92
C TRP A 401 11.85 14.24 15.19
N GLU A 402 11.01 13.81 14.26
CA GLU A 402 10.25 12.59 14.36
C GLU A 402 10.45 11.72 13.12
N GLU A 403 10.56 10.40 13.31
CA GLU A 403 10.62 9.45 12.21
C GLU A 403 9.88 8.16 12.54
N PHE A 404 9.37 7.48 11.50
CA PHE A 404 8.92 6.11 11.62
C PHE A 404 10.10 5.17 11.39
N LEU A 405 10.37 4.29 12.35
CA LEU A 405 11.41 3.27 12.23
C LEU A 405 10.79 1.87 12.18
N PRO A 406 11.39 0.92 11.46
CA PRO A 406 10.95 -0.47 11.50
C PRO A 406 11.04 -1.06 12.91
N PHE A 407 10.11 -1.95 13.27
CA PHE A 407 10.08 -2.58 14.59
C PHE A 407 11.40 -3.28 14.93
N PHE A 408 12.06 -3.95 13.97
CA PHE A 408 13.33 -4.64 14.22
C PHE A 408 14.50 -3.69 14.52
N THR A 409 14.43 -2.44 14.06
CA THR A 409 15.40 -1.40 14.41
C THR A 409 15.12 -0.89 15.82
N LEU A 410 13.83 -0.69 16.14
CA LEU A 410 13.40 -0.27 17.48
C LEU A 410 13.70 -1.32 18.54
N ASP A 411 13.51 -2.60 18.25
CA ASP A 411 13.85 -3.70 19.15
C ASP A 411 15.35 -3.68 19.48
N GLN A 412 16.21 -3.45 18.48
CA GLN A 412 17.65 -3.32 18.71
C GLN A 412 18.02 -2.07 19.53
N ILE A 413 17.29 -0.96 19.37
CA ILE A 413 17.48 0.24 20.20
C ILE A 413 17.06 -0.04 21.64
N ASN A 414 15.91 -0.68 21.85
CA ASN A 414 15.41 -1.07 23.16
C ASN A 414 16.36 -2.05 23.87
N ASP A 415 16.96 -2.97 23.11
CA ASP A 415 17.99 -3.91 23.56
C ASP A 415 19.37 -3.27 23.76
N LYS A 416 19.53 -1.95 23.49
CA LYS A 416 20.79 -1.19 23.55
C LYS A 416 21.88 -1.70 22.60
N LYS A 417 21.51 -2.43 21.54
CA LYS A 417 22.42 -2.86 20.47
C LYS A 417 22.62 -1.77 19.42
N LEU A 418 21.62 -0.91 19.24
CA LEU A 418 21.69 0.28 18.41
C LEU A 418 21.42 1.53 19.24
N THR A 419 22.06 2.64 18.89
CA THR A 419 21.82 3.96 19.49
C THR A 419 21.60 5.01 18.41
N ILE A 420 20.57 5.83 18.57
CA ILE A 420 20.34 7.03 17.75
C ILE A 420 21.21 8.17 18.28
N ARG A 421 21.95 8.86 17.41
CA ARG A 421 22.75 10.04 17.78
C ARG A 421 22.54 11.17 16.78
N ASN A 422 22.29 12.37 17.28
CA ASN A 422 22.34 13.58 16.47
C ASN A 422 23.79 13.87 16.09
N ILE A 423 24.03 14.09 14.80
CA ILE A 423 25.32 14.54 14.29
C ILE A 423 25.33 16.07 14.42
N ASN A 424 25.96 16.56 15.48
CA ASN A 424 26.17 17.99 15.69
C ASN A 424 27.48 18.39 15.03
N THR A 425 27.51 18.45 13.70
CA THR A 425 28.64 19.10 13.04
C THR A 425 28.50 20.61 13.27
N PRO A 426 29.50 21.31 13.83
CA PRO A 426 29.55 22.76 13.65
C PRO A 426 29.76 22.98 12.15
N GLU A 427 28.73 23.44 11.43
CA GLU A 427 28.96 24.03 10.11
C GLU A 427 29.92 25.20 10.34
N LYS A 428 31.17 25.03 9.91
CA LYS A 428 32.11 26.14 9.82
C LYS A 428 31.54 27.10 8.78
N ALA A 429 31.40 28.34 9.23
CA ALA A 429 30.93 29.53 8.52
C ALA A 429 31.51 29.73 7.12
#